data_AF-A0A4Q2YXA4-F1
#
_entry.id   AF-A0A4Q2YXA4-F1
#
_cell.length_a   1.000
_cell.length_b   1.000
_cell.length_c   1.000
_cell.angle_alpha   90.00
_cell.angle_beta   90.00
_cell.angle_gamma   90.00
#
_symmetry.space_group_name_H-M   'P 1'
#
loop_
_entity.id
_entity.type
_entity.pdbx_description
1 polymer ?
#
loop_
_entity_poly.entity_id
_entity_poly.type
_entity_poly.pdbx_seq_one_letter_code
_entity_poly.pdbx_strand_id
1 'polypeptide(L)'
;MGNFDAFEIKMNAAGVSDAAIRTFRRNYEALLRDETGMISEDSINPAQGLVSFEDIASKGETDADLLSQAVVIKLNGGLGTGMGLQGPKSLLSVRDGVNFLDLMVRQILDLRQKSGTDVRLLLMN
;
A
#
# COMPACT_ATOMS: atom_id res chain seq x y z
N MET A 1 -11.40 -13.57 -28.91
CA MET A 1 -10.24 -12.98 -28.20
C MET A 1 -10.32 -11.47 -28.36
N GLY A 2 -10.44 -10.73 -27.26
CA GLY A 2 -10.47 -9.26 -27.33
C GLY A 2 -9.10 -8.73 -27.76
N ASN A 3 -9.10 -7.71 -28.62
CA ASN A 3 -7.87 -7.11 -29.11
C ASN A 3 -7.25 -6.23 -28.00
N PHE A 4 -6.20 -6.75 -27.33
CA PHE A 4 -5.47 -6.02 -26.30
C PHE A 4 -4.39 -5.08 -26.86
N ASP A 5 -4.04 -5.22 -28.14
CA ASP A 5 -2.87 -4.59 -28.75
C ASP A 5 -2.94 -3.06 -28.66
N ALA A 6 -4.15 -2.49 -28.80
CA ALA A 6 -4.35 -1.04 -28.65
C ALA A 6 -3.99 -0.54 -27.23
N PHE A 7 -4.31 -1.32 -26.19
CA PHE A 7 -3.93 -0.98 -24.81
C PHE A 7 -2.43 -1.12 -24.61
N GLU A 8 -1.83 -2.20 -25.10
CA GLU A 8 -0.40 -2.46 -24.99
C GLU A 8 0.43 -1.37 -25.68
N ILE A 9 0.08 -0.97 -26.90
CA ILE A 9 0.72 0.12 -27.63
C ILE A 9 0.66 1.41 -26.81
N LYS A 10 -0.53 1.75 -26.28
CA LYS A 10 -0.72 2.97 -25.48
C LYS A 10 0.09 2.94 -24.19
N MET A 11 0.11 1.82 -23.47
CA MET A 11 0.84 1.66 -22.22
C MET A 11 2.36 1.71 -22.43
N ASN A 12 2.87 1.06 -23.48
CA ASN A 12 4.28 1.14 -23.87
C ASN A 12 4.67 2.58 -24.24
N ALA A 13 3.85 3.25 -25.06
CA ALA A 13 4.09 4.66 -25.43
C ALA A 13 4.09 5.60 -24.21
N ALA A 14 3.34 5.27 -23.16
CA ALA A 14 3.31 6.01 -21.90
C ALA A 14 4.42 5.59 -20.90
N GLY A 15 5.31 4.66 -21.26
CA GLY A 15 6.40 4.20 -20.39
C GLY A 15 5.94 3.37 -19.20
N VAL A 16 4.75 2.75 -19.27
CA VAL A 16 4.25 1.86 -18.22
C VAL A 16 5.13 0.62 -18.15
N SER A 17 5.45 0.14 -16.95
CA SER A 17 6.31 -1.04 -16.79
C SER A 17 5.67 -2.32 -17.30
N ASP A 18 6.49 -3.25 -17.79
CA ASP A 18 6.02 -4.56 -18.29
C ASP A 18 5.21 -5.32 -17.24
N ALA A 19 5.57 -5.22 -15.96
CA ALA A 19 4.85 -5.86 -14.88
C ALA A 19 3.42 -5.30 -14.73
N ALA A 20 3.25 -3.99 -14.87
CA ALA A 20 1.94 -3.34 -14.85
C ALA A 20 1.13 -3.68 -16.12
N ILE A 21 1.76 -3.72 -17.30
CA ILE A 21 1.12 -4.14 -18.55
C ILE A 21 0.59 -5.57 -18.45
N ARG A 22 1.41 -6.53 -17.97
CA ARG A 22 0.99 -7.92 -17.77
C ARG A 22 -0.16 -8.05 -16.78
N THR A 23 -0.12 -7.26 -15.70
CA THR A 23 -1.20 -7.24 -14.69
C THR A 23 -2.50 -6.69 -15.28
N PHE A 24 -2.42 -5.60 -16.05
CA PHE A 24 -3.57 -5.01 -16.73
C PHE A 24 -4.16 -5.99 -17.76
N ARG A 25 -3.32 -6.68 -18.55
CA ARG A 25 -3.74 -7.73 -19.49
C ARG A 25 -4.52 -8.83 -18.79
N ARG A 26 -3.99 -9.37 -17.69
CA ARG A 26 -4.67 -10.42 -16.91
C ARG A 26 -6.06 -9.96 -16.44
N ASN A 27 -6.17 -8.73 -15.94
CA ASN A 27 -7.45 -8.19 -15.48
C ASN A 27 -8.42 -7.93 -16.65
N TYR A 28 -7.92 -7.47 -17.80
CA TYR A 28 -8.71 -7.32 -19.02
C TYR A 28 -9.26 -8.67 -19.50
N GLU A 29 -8.44 -9.71 -19.48
CA GLU A 29 -8.87 -11.06 -19.85
C GLU A 29 -9.89 -11.63 -18.85
N ALA A 30 -9.77 -11.33 -17.56
CA ALA A 30 -10.78 -11.66 -16.55
C ALA A 30 -12.12 -10.96 -16.84
N LEU A 31 -12.07 -9.67 -17.19
CA LEU A 31 -13.26 -8.92 -17.60
C LEU A 31 -13.93 -9.53 -18.83
N LEU A 32 -13.18 -9.98 -19.83
CA LEU A 32 -13.73 -10.67 -21.02
C LEU A 32 -14.37 -12.03 -20.70
N ARG A 33 -14.10 -12.59 -19.51
CA ARG A 33 -14.73 -13.80 -18.98
C ARG A 33 -15.89 -13.49 -18.02
N ASP A 34 -16.36 -12.24 -18.01
CA ASP A 34 -17.41 -11.74 -17.12
C ASP A 34 -17.08 -11.89 -15.61
N GLU A 35 -15.78 -11.97 -15.27
CA GLU A 35 -15.36 -11.97 -13.87
C GLU A 35 -15.56 -10.57 -13.26
N THR A 36 -16.33 -10.49 -12.18
CA THR A 36 -16.73 -9.22 -11.55
C THR A 36 -15.80 -8.78 -10.42
N GLY A 37 -14.97 -9.68 -9.90
CA GLY A 37 -14.19 -9.47 -8.68
C GLY A 37 -15.03 -9.47 -7.39
N MET A 38 -16.34 -9.72 -7.49
CA MET A 38 -17.21 -9.83 -6.32
C MET A 38 -16.98 -11.15 -5.59
N ILE A 39 -16.93 -11.09 -4.26
CA ILE A 39 -16.85 -12.26 -3.38
C ILE A 39 -18.22 -12.41 -2.73
N SER A 40 -18.92 -13.51 -3.01
CA SER A 40 -20.25 -13.78 -2.43
C SER A 40 -20.14 -14.18 -0.96
N GLU A 41 -21.10 -13.78 -0.12
CA GLU A 41 -21.12 -14.19 1.29
C GLU A 41 -21.16 -15.71 1.43
N ASP A 42 -21.91 -16.40 0.56
CA ASP A 42 -21.99 -17.87 0.55
C ASP A 42 -20.67 -18.57 0.16
N SER A 43 -19.68 -17.82 -0.36
CA SER A 43 -18.37 -18.34 -0.75
C SER A 43 -17.29 -18.20 0.32
N ILE A 44 -17.62 -17.56 1.46
CA ILE A 44 -16.68 -17.28 2.55
C ILE A 44 -17.24 -17.72 3.90
N ASN A 45 -16.36 -17.79 4.90
CA ASN A 45 -16.73 -18.03 6.29
C ASN A 45 -15.99 -17.04 7.19
N PRO A 46 -16.54 -16.70 8.37
CA PRO A 46 -15.84 -15.87 9.34
C PRO A 46 -14.47 -16.46 9.73
N ALA A 47 -13.44 -15.62 9.81
CA ALA A 47 -12.13 -16.02 10.31
C ALA A 47 -12.20 -16.35 11.80
N GLN A 48 -11.53 -17.43 12.22
CA GLN A 48 -11.49 -17.89 13.61
C GLN A 48 -10.04 -18.07 14.09
N GLY A 49 -9.83 -18.08 15.41
CA GLY A 49 -8.53 -18.41 16.01
C GLY A 49 -7.44 -17.34 15.84
N LEU A 50 -7.83 -16.07 15.67
CA LEU A 50 -6.86 -14.98 15.58
C LEU A 50 -6.14 -14.77 16.91
N VAL A 51 -4.82 -14.62 16.85
CA VAL A 51 -3.98 -14.30 18.01
C VAL A 51 -3.97 -12.78 18.20
N SER A 52 -4.02 -12.32 19.45
CA SER A 52 -3.92 -10.88 19.75
C SER A 52 -2.49 -10.37 19.59
N PHE A 53 -2.35 -9.07 19.38
CA PHE A 53 -1.02 -8.46 19.35
C PHE A 53 -0.34 -8.55 20.73
N GLU A 54 -1.11 -8.41 21.81
CA GLU A 54 -0.64 -8.50 23.20
C GLU A 54 -0.05 -9.88 23.52
N ASP A 55 -0.68 -10.95 23.02
CA ASP A 55 -0.17 -12.33 23.16
C ASP A 55 1.12 -12.57 22.36
N ILE A 56 1.36 -11.79 21.30
CA ILE A 56 2.59 -11.85 20.52
C ILE A 56 3.68 -11.03 21.20
N ALA A 57 3.36 -9.78 21.56
CA ALA A 57 4.29 -8.83 22.14
C ALA A 57 4.81 -9.27 23.52
N SER A 58 4.03 -10.05 24.27
CA SER A 58 4.47 -10.64 25.55
C SER A 58 5.53 -11.73 25.41
N LYS A 59 5.80 -12.23 24.20
CA LYS A 59 6.71 -13.37 23.95
C LYS A 59 8.15 -12.98 23.60
N GLY A 60 8.45 -11.69 23.43
CA GLY A 60 9.78 -11.24 23.09
C GLY A 60 9.89 -9.73 22.97
N GLU A 61 11.12 -9.23 23.02
CA GLU A 61 11.43 -7.82 22.84
C GLU A 61 11.78 -7.51 21.38
N THR A 62 11.76 -6.22 21.02
CA THR A 62 12.17 -5.76 19.70
C THR A 62 13.64 -6.05 19.46
N ASP A 63 13.93 -6.81 18.41
CA ASP A 63 15.29 -7.08 17.96
C ASP A 63 15.74 -6.00 16.96
N ALA A 64 16.80 -5.27 17.32
CA ALA A 64 17.36 -4.20 16.50
C ALA A 64 17.97 -4.73 15.19
N ASP A 65 18.56 -5.92 15.19
CA ASP A 65 19.16 -6.51 13.99
C ASP A 65 18.10 -6.92 12.98
N LEU A 66 16.96 -7.43 13.45
CA LEU A 66 15.80 -7.69 12.59
C LEU A 66 15.17 -6.39 12.08
N LEU A 67 15.04 -5.39 12.94
CA LEU A 67 14.49 -4.09 12.56
C LEU A 67 15.34 -3.37 11.51
N SER A 68 16.67 -3.51 11.58
CA SER A 68 17.60 -2.92 10.59
C SER A 68 17.39 -3.47 9.17
N GLN A 69 16.87 -4.69 9.05
CA GLN A 69 16.55 -5.32 7.78
C GLN A 69 15.19 -4.90 7.22
N ALA A 70 14.32 -4.34 8.06
CA ALA A 70 12.97 -3.94 7.68
C ALA A 70 12.95 -2.69 6.79
N VAL A 71 11.87 -2.55 6.02
CA VAL A 71 11.53 -1.34 5.26
C VAL A 71 10.09 -0.97 5.57
N VAL A 72 9.86 0.29 5.93
CA VAL A 72 8.53 0.84 6.10
C VAL A 72 8.09 1.47 4.78
N ILE A 73 6.98 0.99 4.22
CA ILE A 73 6.37 1.56 3.01
C ILE A 73 5.07 2.25 3.41
N LYS A 74 4.89 3.51 3.01
CA LYS A 74 3.63 4.25 3.15
C LYS A 74 3.02 4.51 1.78
N LEU A 75 1.76 4.12 1.60
CA LEU A 75 1.00 4.39 0.38
C LEU A 75 0.56 5.85 0.37
N ASN A 76 0.96 6.58 -0.67
CA ASN A 76 0.79 8.04 -0.76
C ASN A 76 0.23 8.54 -2.11
N GLY A 77 0.03 7.66 -3.10
CA GLY A 77 -0.50 8.04 -4.42
C GLY A 77 -2.03 8.24 -4.50
N GLY A 78 -2.75 8.04 -3.39
CA GLY A 78 -4.20 8.18 -3.35
C GLY A 78 -4.65 9.64 -3.44
N LEU A 79 -5.36 9.98 -4.52
CA LEU A 79 -6.03 11.27 -4.66
C LEU A 79 -7.26 11.31 -3.74
N GLY A 80 -7.43 12.39 -2.97
CA GLY A 80 -8.55 12.55 -2.05
C GLY A 80 -9.89 12.89 -2.72
N THR A 81 -10.17 12.31 -3.90
CA THR A 81 -11.29 12.71 -4.77
C THR A 81 -12.65 12.60 -4.09
N GLY A 82 -12.89 11.54 -3.31
CA GLY A 82 -14.13 11.39 -2.51
C GLY A 82 -14.32 12.47 -1.43
N MET A 83 -13.26 13.20 -1.07
CA MET A 83 -13.29 14.33 -0.15
C MET A 83 -13.21 15.69 -0.88
N GLY A 84 -13.32 15.70 -2.21
CA GLY A 84 -13.19 16.92 -3.02
C GLY A 84 -11.76 17.43 -3.18
N LEU A 85 -10.75 16.60 -2.85
CA LEU A 85 -9.34 16.99 -2.93
C LEU A 85 -8.74 16.58 -4.27
N GLN A 86 -7.85 17.44 -4.79
CA GLN A 86 -7.11 17.19 -6.05
C GLN A 86 -5.67 16.73 -5.81
N GLY A 87 -5.24 16.62 -4.55
CA GLY A 87 -3.88 16.25 -4.16
C GLY A 87 -3.81 15.06 -3.21
N PRO A 88 -2.59 14.68 -2.79
CA PRO A 88 -2.38 13.58 -1.86
C PRO A 88 -3.01 13.91 -0.50
N LYS A 89 -3.76 12.96 0.07
CA LYS A 89 -4.40 13.13 1.37
C LYS A 89 -3.40 13.39 2.50
N SER A 90 -2.14 12.99 2.33
CA SER A 90 -1.09 13.15 3.34
C SER A 90 -0.73 14.60 3.64
N LEU A 91 -1.04 15.55 2.75
CA LEU A 91 -0.79 16.97 2.95
C LEU A 91 -1.90 17.69 3.73
N LEU A 92 -2.98 16.97 4.09
CA LEU A 92 -4.01 17.52 4.95
C LEU A 92 -3.48 17.75 6.36
N SER A 93 -3.80 18.91 6.91
CA SER A 93 -3.51 19.24 8.31
C SER A 93 -4.26 18.31 9.26
N VAL A 94 -3.55 17.79 10.26
CA VAL A 94 -4.09 16.93 11.33
C VAL A 94 -4.14 17.68 12.65
N ARG A 95 -3.17 18.58 12.86
CA ARG A 95 -3.08 19.52 13.99
C ARG A 95 -2.40 20.80 13.48
N ASP A 96 -2.46 21.87 14.25
CA ASP A 96 -1.85 23.14 13.87
C ASP A 96 -0.37 22.97 13.49
N GLY A 97 -0.06 23.33 12.23
CA GLY A 97 1.28 23.23 11.66
C GLY A 97 1.80 21.81 11.40
N VAL A 98 0.94 20.79 11.40
CA VAL A 98 1.34 19.39 11.21
C VAL A 98 0.36 18.65 10.30
N ASN A 99 0.83 18.17 9.16
CA ASN A 99 0.06 17.29 8.27
C ASN A 99 0.38 15.79 8.52
N PHE A 100 -0.33 14.89 7.83
CA PHE A 100 -0.08 13.44 7.98
C PHE A 100 1.32 13.03 7.53
N LEU A 101 1.87 13.65 6.48
CA LEU A 101 3.24 13.38 6.03
C LEU A 101 4.27 13.73 7.12
N ASP A 102 4.12 14.87 7.78
CA ASP A 102 4.94 15.29 8.90
C ASP A 102 4.87 14.26 10.04
N LEU A 103 3.67 13.76 10.37
CA LEU A 103 3.51 12.72 11.39
C LEU A 103 4.23 11.42 11.01
N MET A 104 4.10 10.97 9.75
CA MET A 104 4.78 9.76 9.28
C MET A 104 6.30 9.88 9.37
N VAL A 105 6.86 11.02 8.96
CA VAL A 105 8.31 11.28 9.05
C VAL A 105 8.75 11.32 10.51
N ARG A 106 8.02 12.03 11.38
CA ARG A 106 8.33 12.09 12.83
C ARG A 106 8.32 10.71 13.49
N GLN A 107 7.38 9.85 13.14
CA GLN A 107 7.32 8.47 13.65
C GLN A 107 8.56 7.65 13.24
N ILE A 108 9.03 7.80 12.01
CA ILE A 108 10.24 7.10 11.54
C ILE A 108 11.49 7.66 12.23
N LEU A 109 11.59 8.98 12.41
CA LEU A 109 12.71 9.58 13.14
C LEU A 109 12.76 9.11 14.60
N ASP A 110 11.61 9.07 15.28
CA ASP A 110 11.50 8.53 16.65
C ASP A 110 11.87 7.04 16.70
N LEU A 111 11.41 6.23 15.73
CA LEU A 111 11.76 4.82 15.64
C LEU A 111 13.28 4.61 15.45
N ARG A 112 13.91 5.38 14.55
CA ARG A 112 15.36 5.34 14.34
C ARG A 112 16.12 5.72 15.61
N GLN A 113 15.68 6.77 16.30
CA GLN A 113 16.28 7.21 17.55
C GLN A 113 16.18 6.13 18.65
N LYS A 114 15.00 5.53 18.83
CA LYS A 114 14.76 4.53 19.88
C LYS A 114 15.46 3.21 19.63
N SER A 115 15.54 2.79 18.36
CA SER A 115 16.16 1.53 17.98
C SER A 115 17.66 1.62 17.73
N GLY A 116 18.20 2.81 17.47
CA GLY A 116 19.59 2.98 17.01
C GLY A 116 19.83 2.46 15.58
N THR A 117 18.77 2.17 14.83
CA THR A 117 18.84 1.58 13.48
C THR A 117 18.37 2.58 12.42
N ASP A 118 18.95 2.53 11.22
CA ASP A 118 18.49 3.36 10.09
C ASP A 118 17.32 2.69 9.34
N VAL A 119 16.16 2.60 10.02
CA VAL A 119 14.94 2.05 9.42
C VAL A 119 14.60 2.80 8.13
N ARG A 120 14.53 2.08 7.02
CA ARG A 120 14.28 2.67 5.69
C ARG A 120 12.80 3.03 5.53
N LEU A 121 12.53 4.25 5.07
CA LEU A 121 11.18 4.70 4.70
C LEU A 121 11.07 4.87 3.18
N LEU A 122 10.03 4.30 2.60
CA LEU A 122 9.63 4.52 1.21
C LEU A 122 8.22 5.09 1.16
N LEU A 123 8.02 6.12 0.33
CA LEU A 123 6.70 6.66 0.01
C LEU A 123 6.32 6.22 -1.41
N MET A 124 5.20 5.51 -1.53
CA MET A 124 4.67 5.09 -2.83
C MET A 124 3.70 6.17 -3.33
N ASN A 125 4.21 7.09 -4.14
CA ASN A 125 3.48 8.24 -4.68
C ASN A 125 2.74 7.91 -5.97
#